data_AF-A0A7D5RN39-F1
#
_entry.id   AF-A0A7D5RN39-F1
#
_cell.length_a   1.000
_cell.length_b   1.000
_cell.length_c   1.000
_cell.angle_alpha   90.00
_cell.angle_beta   90.00
_cell.angle_gamma   90.00
#
_symmetry.space_group_name_H-M   'P 1'
#
loop_
_entity.id
_entity.type
_entity.pdbx_description
1 polymer ?
#
loop_
_entity_poly.entity_id
_entity_poly.type
_entity_poly.pdbx_seq_one_letter_code
_entity_poly.pdbx_strand_id
1 'polypeptide(L)'
;MKKTLFVLAAFLWVVVAYAQDSKEAIKQFNSYSQLVLNKEFDKALDYVHEGIFEIAPREQMKAILEQTLNNPMMEVEMTLPEVKGISEIKSIENTHYFKF
;
A
#
# COMPACT_ATOMS: atom_id res chain seq x y z
N MET A 1 -20.39 -31.63 -21.21
CA MET A 1 -19.56 -30.60 -21.90
C MET A 1 -20.01 -29.18 -21.59
N LYS A 2 -21.28 -28.77 -21.83
CA LYS A 2 -21.73 -27.40 -21.51
C LYS A 2 -21.68 -27.06 -20.00
N LYS A 3 -22.12 -27.99 -19.14
CA LYS A 3 -22.07 -27.84 -17.66
C LYS A 3 -20.64 -27.82 -17.11
N THR A 4 -19.73 -28.62 -17.67
CA THR A 4 -18.32 -28.66 -17.27
C THR A 4 -17.57 -27.40 -17.70
N LEU A 5 -17.92 -26.80 -18.85
CA LEU A 5 -17.38 -25.51 -19.29
C LEU A 5 -17.80 -24.37 -18.35
N PHE A 6 -19.05 -24.41 -17.86
CA PHE A 6 -19.59 -23.40 -16.95
C PHE A 6 -18.91 -23.44 -15.57
N VAL A 7 -18.65 -24.64 -15.05
CA VAL A 7 -17.90 -24.82 -13.78
C VAL A 7 -16.44 -24.35 -13.93
N LEU A 8 -15.79 -24.63 -15.06
CA LEU A 8 -14.43 -24.17 -15.33
C LEU A 8 -14.36 -22.63 -15.41
N ALA A 9 -15.35 -22.01 -16.06
CA ALA A 9 -15.44 -20.55 -16.15
C ALA A 9 -15.66 -19.90 -14.77
N ALA A 10 -16.51 -20.48 -13.93
CA ALA A 10 -16.73 -20.00 -12.56
C ALA A 10 -15.46 -20.12 -11.69
N PHE A 11 -14.67 -21.19 -11.86
CA PHE A 11 -13.41 -21.37 -11.14
C PHE A 11 -12.34 -20.33 -11.55
N LEU A 12 -12.29 -19.97 -12.84
CA LEU A 12 -11.38 -18.94 -13.34
C LEU A 12 -11.70 -17.54 -12.78
N TRP A 13 -12.97 -17.23 -12.53
CA TRP A 13 -13.37 -15.94 -11.97
C TRP A 13 -12.85 -15.71 -10.55
N VAL A 14 -12.79 -16.77 -9.74
CA VAL A 14 -12.27 -16.70 -8.36
C VAL A 14 -10.78 -16.35 -8.37
N VAL A 15 -9.99 -16.94 -9.27
CA VAL A 15 -8.54 -16.70 -9.35
C VAL A 15 -8.21 -15.26 -9.77
N VAL A 16 -9.01 -14.67 -10.68
CA VAL A 16 -8.79 -13.29 -11.15
C VAL A 16 -9.09 -12.27 -10.05
N ALA A 17 -10.10 -12.53 -9.20
CA ALA A 17 -10.44 -11.64 -8.09
C ALA A 17 -9.28 -11.50 -7.08
N TYR A 18 -8.69 -12.61 -6.61
CA TYR A 18 -7.58 -12.58 -5.65
C TYR A 18 -6.30 -11.94 -6.22
N ALA A 19 -6.06 -12.07 -7.53
CA ALA A 19 -4.90 -11.44 -8.19
C ALA A 19 -5.04 -9.92 -8.34
N GLN A 20 -6.26 -9.38 -8.31
CA GLN A 20 -6.51 -7.95 -8.50
C GLN A 20 -6.16 -7.13 -7.25
N ASP A 21 -6.47 -7.65 -6.06
CA ASP A 21 -6.25 -6.95 -4.79
C ASP A 21 -4.76 -6.72 -4.50
N SER A 22 -3.93 -7.76 -4.70
CA SER A 22 -2.48 -7.68 -4.52
C SER A 22 -1.82 -6.67 -5.46
N LYS A 23 -2.26 -6.63 -6.72
CA LYS A 23 -1.75 -5.68 -7.71
C LYS A 23 -2.09 -4.23 -7.34
N GLU A 24 -3.30 -3.98 -6.87
CA GLU A 24 -3.70 -2.64 -6.43
C GLU A 24 -2.94 -2.22 -5.16
N ALA A 25 -2.75 -3.14 -4.21
CA ALA A 25 -1.96 -2.88 -3.00
C ALA A 25 -0.51 -2.46 -3.33
N ILE A 26 0.15 -3.17 -4.26
CA ILE A 26 1.50 -2.81 -4.74
C ILE A 26 1.51 -1.42 -5.39
N LYS A 27 0.50 -1.12 -6.21
CA LYS A 27 0.37 0.18 -6.87
C LYS A 27 0.17 1.31 -5.85
N GLN A 28 -0.64 1.10 -4.83
CA GLN A 28 -0.84 2.06 -3.74
C GLN A 28 0.45 2.30 -2.96
N PHE A 29 1.17 1.23 -2.61
CA PHE A 29 2.48 1.33 -1.95
C PHE A 29 3.50 2.12 -2.77
N ASN A 30 3.63 1.82 -4.07
CA ASN A 30 4.53 2.55 -4.96
C ASN A 30 4.12 4.02 -5.12
N SER A 31 2.81 4.30 -5.17
CA SER A 31 2.29 5.67 -5.26
C SER A 31 2.62 6.46 -4.00
N TYR A 32 2.42 5.87 -2.82
CA TYR A 32 2.87 6.42 -1.55
C TYR A 32 4.37 6.72 -1.56
N SER A 33 5.21 5.73 -1.91
CA SER A 33 6.67 5.91 -1.96
C SER A 33 7.09 7.02 -2.92
N GLN A 34 6.47 7.12 -4.09
CA GLN A 34 6.76 8.18 -5.04
C GLN A 34 6.40 9.56 -4.49
N LEU A 35 5.27 9.69 -3.79
CA LEU A 35 4.86 10.96 -3.17
C LEU A 35 5.82 11.37 -2.05
N VAL A 36 6.30 10.42 -1.25
CA VAL A 36 7.35 10.67 -0.25
C VAL A 36 8.65 11.12 -0.91
N LEU A 37 9.08 10.47 -2.00
CA LEU A 37 10.25 10.88 -2.78
C LEU A 37 10.11 12.30 -3.35
N ASN A 38 8.93 12.64 -3.85
CA ASN A 38 8.61 13.97 -4.37
C ASN A 38 8.40 15.01 -3.26
N LYS A 39 8.48 14.62 -1.99
CA LYS A 39 8.21 15.46 -0.81
C LYS A 39 6.78 16.02 -0.78
N GLU A 40 5.84 15.32 -1.42
CA GLU A 40 4.42 15.65 -1.43
C GLU A 40 3.70 14.99 -0.23
N PHE A 41 4.14 15.30 0.99
CA PHE A 41 3.78 14.56 2.21
C PHE A 41 2.29 14.56 2.53
N ASP A 42 1.58 15.66 2.27
CA ASP A 42 0.12 15.67 2.46
C ASP A 42 -0.56 14.58 1.64
N LYS A 43 -0.22 14.46 0.36
CA LYS A 43 -0.81 13.43 -0.51
C LYS A 43 -0.32 12.03 -0.13
N ALA A 44 0.92 11.90 0.33
CA ALA A 44 1.44 10.62 0.80
C ALA A 44 0.61 10.12 2.01
N LEU A 45 0.25 11.01 2.94
CA LEU A 45 -0.55 10.64 4.11
C LEU A 45 -1.98 10.21 3.78
N ASP A 46 -2.50 10.49 2.58
CA ASP A 46 -3.81 9.98 2.14
C ASP A 46 -3.81 8.45 1.91
N TYR A 47 -2.62 7.83 1.81
CA TYR A 47 -2.45 6.37 1.72
C TYR A 47 -2.29 5.71 3.09
N VAL A 48 -2.23 6.49 4.18
CA VAL A 48 -2.11 5.97 5.54
C VAL A 48 -3.51 5.66 6.08
N HIS A 49 -3.65 4.48 6.68
CA HIS A 49 -4.91 4.06 7.29
C HIS A 49 -5.32 5.01 8.44
N GLU A 50 -6.58 5.44 8.46
CA GLU A 50 -7.08 6.45 9.41
C GLU A 50 -6.87 6.09 10.89
N GLY A 51 -6.96 4.81 11.25
CA GLY A 51 -6.66 4.32 12.60
C GLY A 51 -5.23 4.61 13.09
N ILE A 52 -4.27 4.88 12.18
CA ILE A 52 -2.94 5.35 12.57
C ILE A 52 -3.02 6.78 13.12
N PHE A 53 -3.94 7.60 12.61
CA PHE A 53 -4.13 8.98 13.07
C PHE A 53 -4.77 9.09 14.45
N GLU A 54 -5.37 8.02 14.95
CA GLU A 54 -5.81 7.91 16.35
C GLU A 54 -4.62 7.83 17.32
N ILE A 55 -3.48 7.30 16.86
CA ILE A 55 -2.25 7.14 17.66
C ILE A 55 -1.32 8.34 17.45
N ALA A 56 -1.11 8.74 16.20
CA ALA A 56 -0.24 9.85 15.82
C ALA A 56 -0.99 10.76 14.84
N PRO A 57 -1.41 11.97 15.26
CA PRO A 57 -2.14 12.89 14.39
C PRO A 57 -1.44 13.14 13.06
N ARG A 58 -2.23 13.30 11.99
CA ARG A 58 -1.74 13.52 10.62
C ARG A 58 -0.67 14.63 10.54
N GLU A 59 -0.91 15.74 11.21
CA GLU A 59 0.04 16.87 11.26
C GLU A 59 1.37 16.50 11.94
N GLN A 60 1.32 15.67 12.98
CA GLN A 60 2.53 15.19 13.64
C GLN A 60 3.33 14.27 12.70
N MET A 61 2.67 13.37 11.97
CA MET A 61 3.34 12.50 11.00
C MET A 61 3.98 13.32 9.87
N LYS A 62 3.26 14.33 9.36
CA LYS A 62 3.77 15.27 8.35
C LYS A 62 5.03 15.98 8.85
N ALA A 63 4.97 16.55 10.05
CA ALA A 63 6.12 17.26 10.63
C ALA A 63 7.35 16.35 10.75
N ILE A 64 7.17 15.07 11.11
CA ILE A 64 8.28 14.10 11.18
C ILE A 64 8.88 13.82 9.80
N LEU A 65 8.05 13.62 8.77
CA LEU A 65 8.53 13.42 7.39
C LEU A 65 9.31 14.64 6.90
N GLU A 66 8.80 15.85 7.15
CA GLU A 66 9.47 17.10 6.78
C GLU A 66 10.81 17.26 7.51
N GLN A 67 10.85 17.06 8.82
CA GLN A 67 12.07 17.20 9.61
C GLN A 67 13.13 16.15 9.23
N THR A 68 12.70 14.96 8.82
CA THR A 68 13.62 13.88 8.43
C THR A 68 14.18 14.09 7.03
N LEU A 69 13.33 14.44 6.06
CA LEU A 69 13.68 14.46 4.63
C LEU A 69 14.09 15.85 4.11
N ASN A 70 13.92 16.90 4.91
CA ASN A 70 14.42 18.25 4.63
C ASN A 70 15.50 18.70 5.62
N ASN A 71 16.17 17.77 6.30
CA ASN A 71 17.19 18.11 7.27
C ASN A 71 18.48 18.59 6.58
N PRO A 72 18.93 19.85 6.78
CA PRO A 72 20.17 20.34 6.16
C PRO A 72 21.44 19.66 6.72
N MET A 73 21.34 18.97 7.85
CA MET A 73 22.45 18.22 8.46
C MET A 73 22.50 16.75 8.02
N MET A 74 21.51 16.26 7.27
CA MET A 74 21.45 14.87 6.80
C MET A 74 20.95 14.80 5.36
N GLU A 75 21.74 14.20 4.48
CA GLU A 75 21.30 13.87 3.13
C GLU A 75 20.64 12.49 3.15
N VAL A 76 19.34 12.45 2.89
CA VAL A 76 18.57 11.21 2.80
C VAL A 76 18.21 10.98 1.33
N GLU A 77 18.95 10.08 0.68
CA GLU A 77 18.60 9.58 -0.64
C GLU A 77 17.71 8.35 -0.50
N MET A 78 16.59 8.36 -1.22
CA MET A 78 15.69 7.23 -1.33
C MET A 78 15.43 6.96 -2.80
N THR A 79 15.21 5.69 -3.13
CA THR A 79 14.77 5.27 -4.46
C THR A 79 13.41 4.59 -4.34
N LEU A 80 12.74 4.40 -5.48
CA LEU A 80 11.51 3.60 -5.49
C LEU A 80 11.82 2.18 -4.99
N PRO A 81 11.07 1.68 -4.01
CA PRO A 81 11.28 0.34 -3.49
C PRO A 81 10.93 -0.72 -4.53
N GLU A 82 11.72 -1.80 -4.56
CA GLU A 82 11.39 -3.00 -5.32
C GLU A 82 10.56 -3.93 -4.43
N VAL A 83 9.30 -4.19 -4.83
CA VAL A 83 8.44 -5.14 -4.12
C VAL A 83 8.82 -6.57 -4.50
N LYS A 84 9.45 -7.29 -3.57
CA LYS A 84 9.92 -8.67 -3.78
C LYS A 84 8.82 -9.72 -3.62
N GLY A 85 7.74 -9.38 -2.95
CA GLY A 85 6.61 -10.27 -2.72
C GLY A 85 5.54 -9.58 -1.89
N ILE A 86 4.38 -10.23 -1.79
CA ILE A 86 3.30 -9.80 -0.91
C ILE A 86 2.88 -11.01 -0.08
N SER A 87 2.64 -10.80 1.21
CA SER A 87 2.14 -11.87 2.07
C SER A 87 0.73 -12.30 1.67
N GLU A 88 0.31 -13.46 2.17
CA GLU A 88 -1.10 -13.79 2.24
C GLU A 88 -1.87 -12.70 3.01
N ILE A 89 -3.14 -12.52 2.66
CA ILE A 89 -4.02 -11.56 3.32
C ILE A 89 -4.20 -12.01 4.77
N LYS A 90 -3.85 -11.13 5.70
CA LYS A 90 -4.17 -11.32 7.11
C LYS A 90 -5.39 -10.46 7.45
N SER A 91 -6.48 -11.09 7.82
CA SER A 91 -7.64 -10.39 8.36
C SER A 91 -7.46 -10.20 9.86
N ILE A 92 -7.51 -8.95 10.32
CA ILE A 92 -7.59 -8.61 11.73
C ILE A 92 -8.89 -7.83 11.90
N GLU A 93 -9.79 -8.37 12.72
CA GLU A 93 -11.18 -7.90 12.81
C GLU A 93 -11.85 -7.86 11.43
N ASN A 94 -12.22 -6.67 10.94
CA ASN A 94 -12.85 -6.46 9.63
C ASN A 94 -11.92 -5.83 8.59
N THR A 95 -10.61 -5.74 8.87
CA THR A 95 -9.64 -5.11 7.96
C THR A 95 -8.68 -6.15 7.40
N HIS A 96 -8.42 -6.04 6.10
CA HIS A 96 -7.50 -6.91 5.36
C HIS A 96 -6.14 -6.25 5.23
N TYR A 97 -5.09 -6.94 5.68
CA TYR A 97 -3.72 -6.45 5.68
C TYR A 97 -2.83 -7.26 4.75
N PHE A 98 -1.97 -6.55 4.03
CA PHE A 98 -0.85 -7.11 3.29
C PHE A 98 0.46 -6.70 3.96
N LYS A 99 1.45 -7.58 3.92
CA LYS A 99 2.85 -7.26 4.22
C LYS A 99 3.64 -7.29 2.91
N PHE A 100 4.32 -6.19 2.63
CA PHE A 100 5.23 -6.02 1.51
C PHE A 100 6.67 -6.37 1.91
#